data_AF-A0A7X1GMN5-F1
#
_entry.id   AF-A0A7X1GMN5-F1
#
_cell.length_a   1.000
_cell.length_b   1.000
_cell.length_c   1.000
_cell.angle_alpha   90.00
_cell.angle_beta   90.00
_cell.angle_gamma   90.00
#
_symmetry.space_group_name_H-M   'P 1'
#
loop_
_entity.id
_entity.type
_entity.pdbx_description
1 polymer ?
#
loop_
_entity_poly.entity_id
_entity_poly.type
_entity_poly.pdbx_seq_one_letter_code
_entity_poly.pdbx_strand_id
1 'polypeptide(L)'
;MLIKDWEYLEDKLSMGHMALFDIVFIVGMDDETFPDYRAVRNGGIEMTQEKNNLYVAFTRAKRFLYITWPQKRMMPWGNYRTRQISQFLKLFND
;
A
#
# COMPACT_ATOMS: atom_id res chain seq x y z
N MET A 1 -7.32 -0.63 13.60
CA MET A 1 -6.76 0.58 14.23
C MET A 1 -7.15 1.76 13.35
N LEU A 2 -8.18 2.50 13.76
CA LEU A 2 -8.66 3.68 13.04
C LEU A 2 -7.68 4.83 13.34
N ILE A 3 -6.93 5.28 12.33
CA ILE A 3 -6.19 6.54 12.42
C ILE A 3 -7.24 7.64 12.40
N LYS A 4 -7.35 8.37 13.51
CA LYS A 4 -8.42 9.35 13.74
C LYS A 4 -7.99 10.81 13.64
N ASP A 5 -6.74 11.13 13.35
CA ASP A 5 -6.29 12.53 13.35
C ASP A 5 -5.76 12.93 11.98
N TRP A 6 -6.69 13.41 11.14
CA TRP A 6 -6.43 13.92 9.79
C TRP A 6 -5.70 15.28 9.82
N GLU A 7 -5.90 16.09 10.87
CA GLU A 7 -5.20 17.37 11.08
C GLU A 7 -3.70 17.22 11.35
N TYR A 8 -3.27 16.15 12.04
CA TYR A 8 -1.84 15.91 12.35
C TYR A 8 -0.99 15.60 11.12
N LEU A 9 -1.62 15.11 10.05
CA LEU A 9 -0.97 14.77 8.79
C LEU A 9 -0.82 15.99 7.86
N GLU A 10 -1.79 16.91 7.87
CA GLU A 10 -1.73 18.16 7.09
C GLU A 10 -0.59 19.06 7.57
N ASP A 11 -0.36 19.14 8.89
CA ASP A 11 0.69 19.97 9.50
C ASP A 11 2.11 19.49 9.14
N LYS A 12 2.33 18.16 9.05
CA LYS A 12 3.61 17.59 8.58
C LYS A 12 3.81 17.66 7.07
N LEU A 13 2.72 17.67 6.28
CA LEU A 13 2.77 17.82 4.83
C LEU A 13 3.12 19.26 4.40
N SER A 14 2.73 20.26 5.19
CA SER A 14 3.05 21.68 4.92
C SER A 14 4.52 22.04 5.16
N MET A 15 5.28 21.23 5.90
CA MET A 15 6.68 21.51 6.29
C MET A 15 7.65 20.45 5.78
N GLY A 16 7.77 20.24 4.46
CA GLY A 16 9.01 19.81 3.78
C GLY A 16 9.86 18.66 4.37
N HIS A 17 9.31 17.80 5.23
CA HIS A 17 10.02 16.73 5.92
C HIS A 17 9.24 15.45 5.66
N MET A 18 9.79 14.57 4.83
CA MET A 18 9.26 13.23 4.65
C MET A 18 9.14 12.56 6.02
N ALA A 19 7.90 12.27 6.44
CA ALA A 19 7.64 11.63 7.72
C ALA A 19 8.15 10.18 7.66
N LEU A 20 9.30 9.94 8.30
CA LEU A 20 9.87 8.61 8.51
C LEU A 20 9.43 8.05 9.87
N PHE A 21 9.19 6.75 9.93
CA PHE A 21 8.74 6.04 11.11
C PHE A 21 9.66 4.87 11.43
N ASP A 22 9.84 4.55 12.72
CA ASP A 22 10.66 3.39 13.12
C ASP A 22 10.06 2.08 12.63
N ILE A 23 8.74 1.97 12.70
CA ILE A 23 7.98 0.80 12.27
C ILE A 23 6.85 1.27 11.33
N VAL A 24 6.74 0.64 10.16
CA VAL A 24 5.67 0.89 9.19
C VAL A 24 4.91 -0.41 8.94
N PHE A 25 3.58 -0.31 8.87
CA PHE A 25 2.69 -1.40 8.46
C PHE A 25 2.04 -1.02 7.13
N ILE A 26 2.29 -1.80 6.09
CA ILE A 26 1.56 -1.72 4.83
C ILE A 26 0.53 -2.85 4.82
N VAL A 27 -0.73 -2.48 4.71
CA VAL A 27 -1.88 -3.39 4.75
C VAL A 27 -2.59 -3.39 3.41
N GLY A 28 -3.10 -4.54 3.00
CA GLY A 28 -3.84 -4.66 1.74
C GLY A 28 -2.95 -4.74 0.50
N MET A 29 -1.76 -5.33 0.62
CA MET A 29 -0.90 -5.66 -0.53
C MET A 29 -1.38 -6.90 -1.27
N ASP A 30 -2.65 -6.90 -1.67
CA ASP A 30 -3.27 -7.94 -2.48
C ASP A 30 -3.48 -7.52 -3.94
N ASP A 31 -3.54 -8.53 -4.81
CA ASP A 31 -3.85 -8.35 -6.23
C ASP A 31 -5.21 -7.65 -6.41
N GLU A 32 -5.25 -6.75 -7.40
CA GLU A 32 -6.33 -5.81 -7.72
C GLU A 32 -6.51 -4.65 -6.71
N THR A 33 -5.89 -4.71 -5.53
CA THR A 33 -5.88 -3.60 -4.56
C THR A 33 -4.61 -2.76 -4.70
N PHE A 34 -3.45 -3.41 -4.72
CA PHE A 34 -2.18 -2.71 -4.89
C PHE A 34 -1.17 -3.62 -5.63
N PRO A 35 -0.79 -3.31 -6.88
CA PRO A 35 -1.22 -2.16 -7.65
C PRO A 35 -2.73 -2.18 -7.97
N ASP A 36 -3.33 -1.01 -8.08
CA ASP A 36 -4.74 -0.88 -8.48
C ASP A 36 -5.01 -1.62 -9.81
N TYR A 37 -6.16 -2.29 -9.91
CA TYR A 37 -6.51 -3.09 -11.08
C TYR A 37 -6.48 -2.31 -12.40
N ARG A 38 -6.75 -1.00 -12.38
CA ARG A 38 -6.69 -0.13 -13.56
C ARG A 38 -5.26 0.07 -14.01
N ALA A 39 -4.34 0.28 -13.07
CA ALA A 39 -2.92 0.39 -13.37
C ALA A 39 -2.36 -0.91 -13.98
N VAL A 40 -2.83 -2.06 -13.51
CA VAL A 40 -2.50 -3.37 -14.10
C VAL A 40 -3.02 -3.49 -15.53
N ARG A 41 -4.26 -3.06 -15.77
CA ARG A 41 -4.90 -3.15 -17.09
C ARG A 41 -4.34 -2.17 -18.11
N ASN A 42 -4.10 -0.93 -17.70
CA ASN A 42 -3.72 0.17 -18.58
C ASN A 42 -2.19 0.24 -18.75
N GLY A 43 -1.42 -0.19 -17.75
CA GLY A 43 0.03 -0.13 -17.75
C GLY A 43 0.57 1.30 -17.77
N GLY A 44 1.78 1.46 -18.33
CA GLY A 44 2.38 2.77 -18.57
C GLY A 44 2.53 3.63 -17.31
N ILE A 45 2.04 4.87 -17.39
CA ILE A 45 2.19 5.89 -16.34
C ILE A 45 1.49 5.48 -15.04
N GLU A 46 0.31 4.85 -15.11
CA GLU A 46 -0.42 4.42 -13.91
C GLU A 46 0.38 3.35 -13.14
N MET A 47 0.99 2.41 -13.85
CA MET A 47 1.85 1.40 -13.24
C MET A 47 3.13 2.02 -12.63
N THR A 48 3.72 3.01 -13.29
CA THR A 48 4.87 3.75 -12.74
C THR A 48 4.48 4.51 -11.47
N GLN A 49 3.30 5.11 -11.43
CA GLN A 49 2.81 5.82 -10.25
C GLN A 49 2.62 4.87 -9.06
N GLU A 50 2.05 3.68 -9.29
CA GLU A 50 1.91 2.65 -8.24
C GLU A 50 3.27 2.17 -7.72
N LYS A 51 4.27 1.99 -8.60
CA LYS A 51 5.65 1.67 -8.19
C LYS A 51 6.27 2.78 -7.35
N ASN A 52 6.04 4.04 -7.70
CA ASN A 52 6.51 5.19 -6.93
C ASN A 52 5.83 5.26 -5.56
N ASN A 53 4.52 5.01 -5.50
CA ASN A 53 3.77 4.93 -4.25
C ASN A 53 4.34 3.82 -3.34
N LEU A 54 4.67 2.65 -3.91
CA LEU A 54 5.30 1.55 -3.18
C LEU A 54 6.68 1.94 -2.64
N TYR A 55 7.52 2.55 -3.49
CA TYR A 55 8.85 3.00 -3.11
C TYR A 55 8.80 3.98 -1.94
N VAL A 56 7.90 4.96 -1.99
CA VAL A 56 7.69 5.91 -0.89
C VAL A 56 7.21 5.19 0.38
N ALA A 57 6.27 4.24 0.27
CA ALA A 57 5.79 3.49 1.43
C ALA A 57 6.91 2.65 2.08
N PHE A 58 7.75 1.99 1.27
CA PHE A 58 8.88 1.17 1.74
C PHE A 58 9.96 2.04 2.41
N THR A 59 10.31 3.16 1.80
CA THR A 59 11.37 4.06 2.29
C THR A 59 10.96 4.90 3.50
N ARG A 60 9.68 4.88 3.90
CA ARG A 60 9.21 5.48 5.17
C ARG A 60 9.63 4.69 6.41
N ALA A 61 9.99 3.41 6.27
CA ALA A 61 10.39 2.56 7.38
C ALA A 61 11.89 2.71 7.70
N LYS A 62 12.24 3.01 8.96
CA LYS A 62 13.63 3.07 9.41
C LYS A 62 14.17 1.76 9.96
N ARG A 63 13.34 0.97 10.67
CA ARG A 63 13.77 -0.27 11.33
C ARG A 63 13.00 -1.49 10.84
N PHE A 64 11.66 -1.44 10.93
CA PHE A 64 10.82 -2.58 10.55
C PHE A 64 9.73 -2.16 9.57
N LEU A 65 9.57 -2.97 8.53
CA LEU A 65 8.48 -2.87 7.57
C LEU A 65 7.68 -4.17 7.62
N TYR A 66 6.43 -4.09 8.06
CA TYR A 66 5.50 -5.20 8.04
C TYR A 66 4.55 -5.04 6.86
N ILE A 67 4.41 -6.11 6.08
CA ILE A 67 3.56 -6.12 4.91
C ILE A 67 2.55 -7.25 5.05
N THR A 68 1.28 -6.94 4.81
CA THR A 68 0.19 -7.90 4.94
C THR A 68 -0.78 -7.80 3.77
N TRP A 69 -1.40 -8.94 3.45
CA TRP A 69 -2.47 -9.05 2.49
C TRP A 69 -3.59 -9.92 3.06
N PRO A 70 -4.87 -9.60 2.81
CA PRO A 70 -5.96 -10.48 3.20
C PRO A 70 -5.95 -11.76 2.36
N GLN A 71 -6.27 -12.92 2.95
CA GLN A 71 -6.56 -14.13 2.17
C GLN A 71 -7.96 -14.10 1.55
N LYS A 72 -8.91 -13.43 2.22
CA LYS A 72 -10.29 -13.21 1.76
C LYS A 72 -10.72 -11.78 2.08
N ARG A 73 -11.40 -11.13 1.14
CA ARG A 73 -11.93 -9.77 1.28
C ARG A 73 -13.42 -9.74 0.94
N MET A 74 -14.22 -9.10 1.79
CA MET A 74 -15.61 -8.79 1.47
C MET A 74 -15.64 -7.63 0.48
N MET A 75 -16.32 -7.84 -0.63
CA MET A 75 -16.50 -6.83 -1.68
C MET A 75 -17.63 -5.87 -1.31
N PRO A 76 -17.68 -4.65 -1.88
CA PRO A 76 -18.75 -3.68 -1.61
C PRO A 76 -20.17 -4.21 -1.86
N TRP A 77 -20.32 -5.20 -2.74
CA TRP A 77 -21.57 -5.88 -3.06
C TRP A 77 -21.83 -7.14 -2.19
N GLY A 78 -21.17 -7.28 -1.05
CA GLY A 78 -21.45 -8.31 -0.03
C GLY A 78 -20.82 -9.68 -0.24
N ASN A 79 -20.29 -9.99 -1.43
CA ASN A 79 -19.63 -11.27 -1.68
C ASN A 79 -18.18 -11.28 -1.19
N TYR A 80 -17.69 -12.42 -0.69
CA TYR A 80 -16.27 -12.62 -0.37
C TYR A 80 -15.51 -13.09 -1.61
N ARG A 81 -14.30 -12.55 -1.79
CA ARG A 81 -13.35 -13.02 -2.80
C ARG A 81 -12.02 -13.42 -2.15
N THR A 82 -11.46 -14.53 -2.60
CA THR A 82 -10.09 -14.91 -2.30
C THR A 82 -9.15 -13.90 -2.96
N ARG A 83 -8.09 -13.54 -2.24
CA ARG A 83 -7.10 -12.56 -2.67
C ARG A 83 -5.72 -13.21 -2.72
N GLN A 84 -4.95 -12.84 -3.73
CA GLN A 84 -3.56 -13.27 -3.88
C GLN A 84 -2.63 -12.16 -3.43
N ILE A 85 -1.40 -12.53 -3.06
CA ILE A 85 -0.35 -11.57 -2.74
C ILE A 85 -0.06 -10.70 -3.97
N SER A 86 0.11 -9.39 -3.74
CA SER A 86 0.47 -8.41 -4.77
C SER A 86 1.62 -8.89 -5.65
N GLN A 87 1.48 -8.71 -6.97
CA GLN A 87 2.58 -8.94 -7.92
C GLN A 87 3.89 -8.22 -7.56
N PHE A 88 3.83 -7.09 -6.86
CA PHE A 88 5.04 -6.37 -6.42
C PHE A 88 5.83 -7.11 -5.35
N LEU A 89 5.20 -8.04 -4.63
CA LEU A 89 5.83 -8.80 -3.56
C LEU A 89 6.31 -10.19 -3.99
N LYS A 90 5.90 -10.67 -5.17
CA LYS A 90 6.24 -12.02 -5.65
C LYS A 90 7.76 -12.26 -5.68
N LEU A 91 8.54 -11.23 -6.05
CA LEU A 91 10.01 -11.27 -6.08
C LEU A 91 10.66 -11.59 -4.72
N PHE A 92 9.98 -11.33 -3.60
CA PHE A 92 10.52 -11.55 -2.26
C PHE A 92 10.09 -12.89 -1.65
N ASN A 93 9.28 -13.67 -2.37
CA ASN A 93 8.67 -14.91 -1.87
C ASN A 93 9.18 -16.17 -2.61
N ASP A 94 10.27 -16.03 -3.36
CA ASP A 94 11.03 -17.12 -3.98
C ASP A 94 12.28 -17.44 -3.14
#